data_AF-A0A537DWE9-F1
#
_entry.id   AF-A0A537DWE9-F1
#
_cell.length_a   1.000
_cell.length_b   1.000
_cell.length_c   1.000
_cell.angle_alpha   90.00
_cell.angle_beta   90.00
_cell.angle_gamma   90.00
#
_symmetry.space_group_name_H-M   'P 1'
#
loop_
_entity.id
_entity.type
_entity.pdbx_description
1 polymer ?
#
loop_
_entity_poly.entity_id
_entity_poly.type
_entity_poly.pdbx_seq_one_letter_code
_entity_poly.pdbx_strand_id
1 'polypeptide(L)'
;MASKAKAKITNTTTIRSDLPPIRKMGWTNSVRHYQPRDWRDPRLEVRLSLIHGRGLIAGRPIERGEVVIIFGGTLFSREDIVAGKANE
;
A
#
# COMPACT_ATOMS: atom_id res chain seq x y z
N MET A 1 24.24 -3.20 39.90
CA MET A 1 22.89 -3.05 39.31
C MET A 1 23.01 -2.18 38.06
N ALA A 2 22.80 -2.74 36.88
CA ALA A 2 22.91 -2.00 35.61
C ALA A 2 21.63 -2.17 34.79
N SER A 3 21.00 -1.04 34.51
CA SER A 3 19.75 -0.88 33.76
C SER A 3 19.96 -1.25 32.29
N LYS A 4 19.13 -2.14 31.74
CA LYS A 4 19.11 -2.46 30.30
C LYS A 4 18.28 -1.41 29.56
N ALA A 5 18.95 -0.61 28.73
CA ALA A 5 18.31 0.32 27.81
C ALA A 5 17.48 -0.46 26.76
N LYS A 6 16.20 -0.08 26.59
CA LYS A 6 15.36 -0.55 25.48
C LYS A 6 15.82 0.12 24.19
N ALA A 7 16.23 -0.68 23.20
CA ALA A 7 16.49 -0.19 21.86
C ALA A 7 15.17 0.23 21.20
N LYS A 8 15.01 1.53 20.94
CA LYS A 8 13.98 2.06 20.04
C LYS A 8 14.36 1.63 18.62
N ILE A 9 13.58 0.74 18.02
CA ILE A 9 13.71 0.42 16.59
C ILE A 9 13.11 1.61 15.85
N THR A 10 13.95 2.48 15.32
CA THR A 10 13.54 3.54 14.39
C THR A 10 13.59 2.95 12.99
N ASN A 11 12.43 2.78 12.36
CA ASN A 11 12.33 2.31 10.97
C ASN A 11 12.79 3.43 10.03
N THR A 12 14.10 3.62 9.91
CA THR A 12 14.70 4.45 8.87
C THR A 12 14.74 3.62 7.59
N THR A 13 13.79 3.86 6.70
CA THR A 13 13.76 3.28 5.35
C THR A 13 14.94 3.82 4.53
N THR A 14 16.08 3.15 4.58
CA THR A 14 17.18 3.37 3.62
C THR A 14 16.75 2.75 2.30
N ILE A 15 16.30 3.57 1.35
CA ILE A 15 16.11 3.17 -0.03
C ILE A 15 17.47 2.70 -0.56
N ARG A 16 17.57 1.44 -0.99
CA ARG A 16 18.81 0.86 -1.47
C ARG A 16 19.36 1.68 -2.65
N SER A 17 20.61 2.10 -2.53
CA SER A 17 21.34 2.92 -3.51
C SER A 17 21.94 2.12 -4.68
N ASP A 18 21.58 0.83 -4.81
CA ASP A 18 22.10 -0.11 -5.81
C ASP A 18 21.21 -0.24 -7.06
N LEU A 19 20.07 0.44 -7.11
CA LEU A 19 19.24 0.50 -8.31
C LEU A 19 19.87 1.46 -9.33
N PRO A 20 19.99 1.06 -10.62
CA PRO A 20 20.51 1.94 -11.65
C PRO A 20 19.62 3.20 -11.76
N PRO A 21 20.23 4.39 -11.94
CA PRO A 21 19.47 5.63 -12.00
C PRO A 21 18.52 5.59 -13.20
N ILE A 22 17.22 5.76 -12.92
CA ILE A 22 16.18 5.89 -13.93
C ILE A 22 16.49 7.18 -14.73
N ARG A 23 17.18 7.03 -15.85
CA ARG A 23 17.57 8.16 -16.70
C ARG A 23 16.35 8.69 -17.46
N LYS A 24 16.02 9.95 -17.10
CA LYS A 24 15.34 10.99 -17.89
C LYS A 24 13.83 10.85 -18.12
N MET A 25 13.04 11.30 -17.14
CA MET A 25 12.04 12.38 -17.33
C MET A 25 11.53 12.84 -15.94
N GLY A 26 12.10 13.91 -15.39
CA GLY A 26 11.43 14.82 -14.44
C GLY A 26 10.70 14.28 -13.19
N TRP A 27 10.86 13.04 -12.75
CA TRP A 27 10.28 12.57 -11.49
C TRP A 27 11.36 12.63 -10.41
N THR A 28 11.40 13.76 -9.70
CA THR A 28 12.10 13.86 -8.41
C THR A 28 11.65 12.72 -7.50
N ASN A 29 12.55 12.19 -6.67
CA ASN A 29 12.28 11.18 -5.64
C ASN A 29 11.15 11.63 -4.69
N SER A 30 9.90 11.50 -5.12
CA SER A 30 8.75 11.69 -4.27
C SER A 30 8.65 10.43 -3.43
N VAL A 31 8.92 10.55 -2.13
CA VAL A 31 8.53 9.55 -1.15
C VAL A 31 7.06 9.25 -1.40
N ARG A 32 6.73 8.06 -1.91
CA ARG A 32 5.33 7.70 -2.16
C ARG A 32 4.67 7.51 -0.80
N HIS A 33 3.95 8.53 -0.38
CA HIS A 33 3.06 8.44 0.78
C HIS A 33 1.82 7.66 0.34
N TYR A 34 1.78 6.37 0.68
CA TYR A 34 0.55 5.58 0.57
C TYR A 34 -0.49 6.14 1.54
N GLN A 35 -1.75 6.19 1.12
CA GLN A 35 -2.83 6.61 2.01
C GLN A 35 -2.91 5.63 3.18
N PRO A 36 -3.15 6.10 4.42
CA PRO A 36 -3.22 5.20 5.58
C PRO A 36 -4.45 4.30 5.57
N ARG A 37 -5.46 4.63 4.77
CA ARG A 37 -6.73 3.90 4.67
C ARG A 37 -7.21 3.81 3.23
N ASP A 38 -8.01 2.79 2.97
CA ASP A 38 -8.72 2.64 1.72
C ASP A 38 -9.76 3.74 1.53
N TRP A 39 -10.00 4.09 0.27
CA TRP A 39 -11.17 4.81 -0.16
C TRP A 39 -11.82 4.06 -1.32
N ARG A 40 -13.16 4.02 -1.36
CA ARG A 40 -13.95 3.37 -2.42
C ARG A 40 -15.03 4.32 -2.90
N ASP A 41 -15.22 4.35 -4.20
CA ASP A 41 -16.31 5.11 -4.80
C ASP A 41 -17.68 4.59 -4.27
N PRO A 42 -18.60 5.46 -3.85
CA PRO A 42 -19.89 5.06 -3.29
C PRO A 42 -20.84 4.38 -4.29
N ARG A 43 -20.50 4.36 -5.58
CA ARG A 43 -21.20 3.59 -6.61
C ARG A 43 -20.84 2.10 -6.57
N LEU A 44 -19.84 1.69 -5.79
CA LEU A 44 -19.39 0.31 -5.69
C LEU A 44 -20.13 -0.46 -4.60
N GLU A 45 -20.56 -1.68 -4.92
CA GLU A 45 -21.25 -2.58 -4.01
C GLU A 45 -20.52 -3.93 -3.94
N VAL A 46 -20.43 -4.50 -2.73
CA VAL A 46 -19.94 -5.86 -2.55
C VAL A 46 -21.09 -6.83 -2.79
N ARG A 47 -20.96 -7.69 -3.81
CA ARG A 47 -21.97 -8.65 -4.23
C ARG A 47 -21.35 -10.02 -4.47
N LEU A 48 -22.18 -11.05 -4.61
CA LEU A 48 -21.74 -12.35 -5.11
C LEU A 48 -21.18 -12.17 -6.54
N SER A 49 -19.97 -12.67 -6.75
CA SER A 49 -19.31 -12.66 -8.05
C SER A 49 -19.76 -13.88 -8.87
N LEU A 50 -19.85 -13.73 -10.19
CA LEU A 50 -20.12 -14.84 -11.11
C LEU A 50 -18.95 -15.82 -11.25
N ILE A 51 -17.75 -15.42 -10.81
CA ILE A 51 -16.54 -16.26 -10.93
C ILE A 51 -16.33 -17.02 -9.61
N HIS A 52 -16.17 -16.31 -8.50
CA HIS A 52 -16.00 -16.90 -7.17
C HIS A 52 -16.16 -15.87 -6.06
N GLY A 53 -16.72 -16.29 -4.92
CA GLY A 53 -16.79 -15.49 -3.70
C GLY A 53 -17.59 -14.18 -3.86
N ARG A 54 -17.12 -13.12 -3.19
CA ARG A 54 -17.69 -11.77 -3.31
C ARG A 54 -16.80 -10.90 -4.18
N GLY A 55 -17.41 -10.14 -5.08
CA GLY A 55 -16.77 -9.14 -5.92
C GLY A 55 -17.25 -7.73 -5.60
N LEU A 56 -16.49 -6.73 -6.06
CA LEU A 56 -16.89 -5.33 -6.00
C LEU A 56 -17.44 -4.92 -7.36
N ILE A 57 -18.72 -4.56 -7.41
CA ILE A 57 -19.49 -4.33 -8.64
C ILE A 57 -19.94 -2.87 -8.67
N ALA A 58 -19.84 -2.23 -9.83
CA ALA A 58 -20.39 -0.89 -10.03
C ALA A 58 -21.91 -0.97 -10.15
N GLY A 59 -22.63 -0.30 -9.24
CA GLY A 59 -24.09 -0.16 -9.27
C GLY A 59 -24.56 1.00 -10.15
N ARG A 60 -23.65 1.90 -10.55
CA ARG A 60 -23.91 3.04 -11.45
C ARG A 60 -22.76 3.19 -12.45
N PRO A 61 -22.98 3.84 -13.62
CA PRO A 61 -21.93 4.09 -14.59
C PRO A 61 -20.71 4.77 -13.97
N ILE A 62 -19.54 4.35 -14.43
CA ILE A 62 -18.24 4.93 -14.09
C ILE A 62 -17.56 5.23 -15.43
N GLU A 63 -17.17 6.49 -15.59
CA GLU A 63 -16.53 6.98 -16.80
C GLU A 63 -15.05 6.62 -16.84
N ARG A 64 -14.50 6.60 -18.06
CA ARG A 64 -13.08 6.34 -18.25
C ARG A 64 -12.24 7.39 -17.54
N GLY A 65 -11.28 6.92 -16.74
CA GLY A 65 -10.33 7.76 -16.04
C GLY A 65 -10.78 8.18 -14.64
N GLU A 66 -12.00 7.84 -14.22
CA GLU A 66 -12.41 8.03 -12.83
C GLU A 66 -11.65 7.07 -11.89
N VAL A 67 -11.26 7.58 -10.73
CA VAL A 67 -10.67 6.75 -9.66
C VAL A 67 -11.81 6.03 -8.94
N VAL A 68 -11.78 4.71 -8.98
CA VAL A 68 -12.82 3.86 -8.35
C VAL A 68 -12.43 3.39 -6.96
N ILE A 69 -11.15 3.13 -6.74
CA ILE A 69 -10.60 2.66 -5.46
C ILE A 69 -9.22 3.28 -5.29
N ILE A 70 -8.93 3.69 -4.06
CA ILE A 70 -7.58 3.91 -3.58
C ILE A 70 -7.33 2.83 -2.53
N PHE A 71 -6.40 1.92 -2.80
CA PHE A 71 -5.91 0.98 -1.79
C PHE A 71 -4.88 1.68 -0.94
N GLY A 72 -5.24 1.91 0.32
CA GLY A 72 -4.33 2.39 1.33
C GLY A 72 -3.65 1.24 2.06
N GLY A 73 -2.97 1.59 3.14
CA GLY A 73 -2.41 0.64 4.08
C GLY A 73 -0.90 0.79 4.26
N THR A 74 -0.34 -0.17 4.99
CA THR A 74 1.07 -0.20 5.34
C THR A 74 1.83 -0.97 4.27
N LEU A 75 2.91 -0.36 3.76
CA LEU A 75 3.82 -1.06 2.87
C LEU A 75 4.75 -1.94 3.70
N PHE A 76 4.73 -3.24 3.43
CA PHE A 76 5.64 -4.21 4.02
C PHE A 76 6.73 -4.59 3.03
N SER A 77 7.96 -4.77 3.53
CA SER A 77 9.00 -5.44 2.74
C SER A 77 8.68 -6.93 2.60
N ARG A 78 9.36 -7.61 1.69
CA ARG A 78 9.21 -9.06 1.54
C ARG A 78 9.64 -9.79 2.81
N GLU A 79 10.69 -9.30 3.46
CA GLU A 79 11.20 -9.82 4.72
C GLU A 79 10.17 -9.64 5.85
N ASP A 80 9.46 -8.51 5.89
CA ASP A 80 8.38 -8.29 6.86
C ASP A 80 7.22 -9.27 6.64
N ILE A 81 6.85 -9.54 5.39
CA ILE A 81 5.81 -10.51 5.04
C ILE A 81 6.23 -11.93 5.46
N VAL A 82 7.47 -12.34 5.15
CA VAL A 82 8.01 -13.66 5.53
C VAL A 82 8.09 -13.79 7.05
N ALA A 83 8.41 -12.70 7.75
CA ALA A 83 8.42 -12.66 9.22
C ALA A 83 7.01 -12.59 9.83
N GLY A 84 5.95 -12.59 9.04
CA GLY A 84 4.55 -12.61 9.50
C GLY A 84 4.00 -11.27 9.97
N LYS A 85 4.72 -10.15 9.77
CA LYS A 85 4.32 -8.83 10.28
C LYS A 85 3.11 -8.21 9.57
N ALA A 86 2.64 -8.82 8.48
CA ALA A 86 1.48 -8.36 7.71
C ALA A 86 0.16 -9.04 8.14
N ASN A 87 0.20 -9.97 9.10
CA ASN A 87 -0.95 -10.81 9.50
C ASN A 87 -1.64 -10.34 10.79
N GLU A 88 -1.32 -9.13 11.29
CA GLU A 88 -1.87 -8.58 12.54
C GLU A 88 -3.38 -8.28 12.44
#